data_AF-A0A3B3W2Y8-F1
#
_entry.id   AF-A0A3B3W2Y8-F1
#
_cell.length_a   1.000
_cell.length_b   1.000
_cell.length_c   1.000
_cell.angle_alpha   90.00
_cell.angle_beta   90.00
_cell.angle_gamma   90.00
#
_symmetry.space_group_name_H-M   'P 1'
#
loop_
_entity.id
_entity.type
_entity.pdbx_description
1 polymer ?
#
loop_
_entity_poly.entity_id
_entity_poly.type
_entity_poly.pdbx_seq_one_letter_code
_entity_poly.pdbx_strand_id
1 'polypeptide(L)'
;QKPSCTFSQTFCVCVCFCLQKHSKGQTLMDMVCEHLNLLEKDYFGLTFADTESQKNWLDPSKEIKKQMRNSPWQFAFAVKFYPPDPSQLTEDITRYYLCLQLRDDILSGRLPCSFVTHALLGSYAIQAELGDYDLDDHGSDYVGDFRFAPNQTRELEERVMDLHRTYK
;
A
#
# COMPACT_ATOMS: atom_id res chain seq x y z
N GLN A 1 17.72 -19.09 19.65
CA GLN A 1 17.43 -18.59 18.29
C GLN A 1 16.71 -17.25 18.40
N LYS A 2 17.20 -16.20 17.74
CA LYS A 2 16.49 -14.93 17.63
C LYS A 2 15.31 -15.13 16.66
N PRO A 3 14.07 -14.72 17.00
CA PRO A 3 12.97 -14.77 16.06
C PRO A 3 13.22 -13.81 14.88
N SER A 4 13.07 -14.34 13.67
CA SER A 4 13.04 -13.57 12.42
C SER A 4 11.58 -13.30 12.03
N CYS A 5 11.30 -12.07 11.59
CA CYS A 5 9.97 -11.60 11.25
C CYS A 5 9.95 -11.10 9.80
N THR A 6 9.00 -11.53 8.97
CA THR A 6 8.87 -11.07 7.57
C THR A 6 7.80 -9.97 7.47
N PHE A 7 8.16 -8.87 6.83
CA PHE A 7 7.34 -7.69 6.58
C PHE A 7 6.97 -7.62 5.11
N SER A 8 5.70 -7.42 4.73
CA SER A 8 5.35 -7.03 3.35
C SER A 8 4.92 -5.57 3.30
N GLN A 9 5.57 -4.80 2.42
CA GLN A 9 5.02 -3.54 1.93
C GLN A 9 3.89 -3.83 0.95
N THR A 10 3.00 -2.87 0.75
CA THR A 10 1.90 -2.90 -0.23
C THR A 10 2.38 -3.16 -1.67
N PHE A 11 3.69 -3.08 -1.92
CA PHE A 11 4.40 -3.50 -3.13
C PHE A 11 5.47 -4.55 -2.83
N CYS A 12 5.05 -5.66 -2.21
CA CYS A 12 5.73 -6.96 -2.11
C CYS A 12 7.22 -6.98 -1.71
N VAL A 13 7.75 -5.96 -1.02
CA VAL A 13 9.09 -6.05 -0.44
C VAL A 13 9.01 -6.78 0.88
N CYS A 14 9.60 -7.99 0.91
CA CYS A 14 9.76 -8.79 2.12
C CYS A 14 10.99 -8.35 2.92
N VAL A 15 10.80 -7.65 4.04
CA VAL A 15 11.92 -7.23 4.93
C VAL A 15 11.97 -8.12 6.17
N CYS A 16 13.18 -8.51 6.59
CA CYS A 16 13.36 -9.42 7.73
C CYS A 16 13.96 -8.71 8.95
N PHE A 17 13.22 -8.65 10.06
CA PHE A 17 13.68 -8.01 11.30
C PHE A 17 14.05 -9.05 12.37
N CYS A 18 15.17 -8.83 13.07
CA CYS A 18 15.61 -9.64 14.21
C CYS A 18 15.10 -9.05 15.52
N LEU A 19 14.16 -9.73 16.18
CA LEU A 19 13.54 -9.22 17.41
C LEU A 19 14.06 -9.94 18.65
N GLN A 20 13.98 -9.28 19.80
CA GLN A 20 14.12 -9.96 21.09
C GLN A 20 12.83 -10.73 21.43
N LYS A 21 12.94 -11.82 22.19
CA LYS A 21 11.84 -12.75 22.50
C LYS A 21 10.61 -12.07 23.14
N HIS A 22 10.83 -11.00 23.90
CA HIS A 22 9.81 -10.26 24.65
C HIS A 22 9.51 -8.89 24.05
N SER A 23 9.82 -8.69 22.77
CA SER A 23 9.56 -7.42 22.09
C SER A 23 8.06 -7.14 22.03
N LYS A 24 7.69 -5.88 22.28
CA LYS A 24 6.32 -5.39 22.11
C LYS A 24 6.05 -5.07 20.65
N GLY A 25 4.77 -4.98 20.28
CA GLY A 25 4.37 -4.55 18.94
C GLY A 25 4.98 -3.20 18.56
N GLN A 26 5.09 -2.27 19.52
CA GLN A 26 5.71 -0.96 19.32
C GLN A 26 7.14 -1.07 18.80
N THR A 27 7.96 -1.99 19.34
CA THR A 27 9.35 -2.16 18.91
C THR A 27 9.45 -2.52 17.43
N LEU A 28 8.58 -3.41 16.94
CA LEU A 28 8.54 -3.76 15.52
C LEU A 28 8.00 -2.60 14.67
N MET A 29 6.97 -1.89 15.16
CA MET A 29 6.44 -0.71 14.48
C MET A 29 7.50 0.38 14.32
N ASP A 30 8.30 0.63 15.35
CA ASP A 30 9.39 1.62 15.32
C ASP A 30 10.46 1.23 14.31
N MET A 31 10.91 -0.03 14.32
CA MET A 31 11.90 -0.54 13.36
C MET A 31 11.40 -0.47 11.90
N VAL A 32 10.12 -0.76 11.68
CA VAL A 32 9.48 -0.61 10.37
C VAL A 32 9.48 0.85 9.95
N CYS A 33 8.98 1.76 10.79
CA CYS A 33 8.89 3.18 10.42
C CYS A 33 10.27 3.82 10.23
N GLU A 34 11.27 3.40 11.01
CA GLU A 34 12.67 3.80 10.80
C GLU A 34 13.20 3.30 9.44
N HIS A 35 12.96 2.04 9.10
CA HIS A 35 13.32 1.49 7.79
C HIS A 35 12.63 2.22 6.63
N LEU A 36 11.38 2.64 6.83
CA LEU A 36 10.60 3.40 5.85
C LEU A 36 10.87 4.90 5.87
N ASN A 37 11.71 5.40 6.79
CA ASN A 37 11.93 6.83 7.02
C ASN A 37 10.61 7.63 7.19
N LEU A 38 9.68 7.10 7.99
CA LEU A 38 8.35 7.66 8.20
C LEU A 38 8.21 8.29 9.60
N LEU A 39 7.87 9.58 9.66
CA LEU A 39 7.66 10.29 10.93
C LEU A 39 6.18 10.35 11.33
N GLU A 40 5.27 10.53 10.36
CA GLU A 40 3.82 10.59 10.59
C GLU A 40 3.21 9.17 10.79
N LYS A 41 3.62 8.48 11.85
CA LYS A 41 3.30 7.05 12.09
C LYS A 41 1.84 6.78 12.50
N ASP A 42 1.13 7.81 12.97
CA ASP A 42 -0.21 7.67 13.60
C ASP A 42 -1.28 7.12 12.64
N TYR A 43 -1.06 7.24 11.33
CA TYR A 43 -1.98 6.74 10.31
C TYR A 43 -1.82 5.25 10.02
N PHE A 44 -0.74 4.63 10.46
CA PHE A 44 -0.35 3.29 10.04
C PHE A 44 -0.35 2.28 11.19
N GLY A 45 -0.32 1.02 10.81
CA GLY A 45 -0.14 -0.07 11.74
C GLY A 45 0.36 -1.33 11.05
N LEU A 46 0.59 -2.36 11.87
CA LEU A 46 0.95 -3.69 11.40
C LEU A 46 -0.24 -4.62 11.54
N THR A 47 -0.44 -5.46 10.53
CA THR A 47 -1.46 -6.51 10.53
C THR A 47 -0.83 -7.87 10.39
N PHE A 48 -1.47 -8.91 10.91
CA PHE A 48 -1.06 -10.30 10.77
C PHE A 48 -2.27 -11.18 10.51
N ALA A 49 -2.04 -12.34 9.90
CA ALA A 49 -3.06 -13.38 9.79
C ALA A 49 -2.95 -14.33 11.01
N ASP A 50 -4.07 -14.55 11.69
CA ASP A 50 -4.12 -15.56 12.75
C ASP A 50 -4.24 -16.98 12.16
N THR A 51 -4.39 -17.99 13.02
CA THR A 51 -4.51 -19.40 12.61
C THR A 51 -5.77 -19.69 11.79
N GLU A 52 -6.76 -18.81 11.81
CA GLU A 52 -8.01 -18.89 11.03
C GLU A 52 -7.94 -18.01 9.77
N SER A 53 -6.75 -17.53 9.42
CA SER A 53 -6.49 -16.61 8.31
C SER A 53 -7.24 -15.28 8.43
N GLN A 54 -7.68 -14.90 9.63
CA GLN A 54 -8.30 -13.60 9.87
C GLN A 54 -7.23 -12.52 10.03
N LYS A 55 -7.45 -11.38 9.37
CA LYS A 55 -6.57 -10.22 9.43
C LYS A 55 -6.79 -9.48 10.74
N ASN A 56 -5.75 -9.40 11.56
CA ASN A 56 -5.76 -8.76 12.87
C ASN A 56 -4.75 -7.63 12.94
N TRP A 57 -5.06 -6.57 13.68
CA TRP A 57 -4.10 -5.50 13.99
C TRP A 57 -3.17 -5.92 15.14
N LEU A 58 -1.88 -5.66 14.97
CA LEU A 58 -0.90 -5.80 16.05
C LEU A 58 -1.11 -4.68 17.08
N ASP A 59 -1.32 -5.07 18.33
CA ASP A 59 -1.39 -4.14 19.46
C ASP A 59 0.04 -3.70 19.84
N PRO A 60 0.36 -2.40 19.75
CA PRO A 60 1.71 -1.92 20.04
C PRO A 60 2.10 -2.08 21.53
N SER A 61 1.11 -2.10 22.43
CA SER A 61 1.34 -2.15 23.88
C SER A 61 1.69 -3.57 24.39
N LYS A 62 1.35 -4.60 23.62
CA LYS A 62 1.46 -6.02 23.99
C LYS A 62 2.68 -6.69 23.36
N GLU A 63 3.20 -7.73 24.03
CA GLU A 63 4.25 -8.58 23.48
C GLU A 63 3.77 -9.28 22.20
N ILE A 64 4.60 -9.26 21.14
CA ILE A 64 4.27 -9.88 19.85
C ILE A 64 3.98 -11.37 20.03
N LYS A 65 4.81 -12.06 20.81
CA LYS A 65 4.62 -13.50 21.09
C LYS A 65 3.24 -13.85 21.66
N LYS A 66 2.69 -13.00 22.52
CA LYS A 66 1.38 -13.22 23.15
C LYS A 66 0.22 -13.05 22.16
N GLN A 67 0.43 -12.24 21.13
CA GLN A 67 -0.56 -11.97 20.08
C GLN A 67 -0.51 -13.02 18.97
N MET A 68 0.70 -13.39 18.53
CA MET A 68 0.88 -14.37 17.45
C MET A 68 0.50 -15.79 17.85
N ARG A 69 0.61 -16.16 19.14
CA ARG A 69 0.40 -17.53 19.62
C ARG A 69 1.23 -18.53 18.80
N ASN A 70 0.59 -19.29 17.91
CA ASN A 70 1.21 -20.29 17.05
C ASN A 70 1.31 -19.85 15.57
N SER A 71 0.83 -18.64 15.23
CA SER A 71 0.92 -18.09 13.87
C SER A 71 2.36 -17.72 13.50
N PRO A 72 2.73 -17.83 12.21
CA PRO A 72 4.02 -17.36 11.73
C PRO A 72 4.15 -15.85 11.95
N TRP A 73 5.34 -15.37 12.30
CA TRP A 73 5.61 -13.94 12.53
C TRP A 73 5.76 -13.22 11.17
N GLN A 74 4.62 -13.11 10.48
CA GLN A 74 4.47 -12.41 9.21
C GLN A 74 3.51 -11.24 9.42
N PHE A 75 3.97 -10.05 9.06
CA PHE A 75 3.20 -8.83 9.22
C PHE A 75 3.14 -8.04 7.92
N ALA A 76 2.04 -7.33 7.72
CA ALA A 76 1.87 -6.38 6.64
C ALA A 76 1.70 -4.97 7.21
N PHE A 77 2.43 -4.01 6.64
CA PHE A 77 2.17 -2.59 6.88
C PHE A 77 0.87 -2.19 6.22
N ALA A 78 0.03 -1.44 6.93
CA ALA A 78 -1.22 -0.97 6.37
C ALA A 78 -1.61 0.37 6.97
N VAL A 79 -2.39 1.14 6.21
CA VAL A 79 -3.08 2.32 6.75
C VAL A 79 -4.17 1.84 7.69
N LYS A 80 -4.12 2.32 8.93
CA LYS A 80 -5.11 2.04 9.98
C LYS A 80 -6.15 3.14 10.07
N PHE A 81 -5.73 4.39 9.85
CA PHE A 81 -6.58 5.56 9.89
C PHE A 81 -6.33 6.40 8.64
N TYR A 82 -7.33 6.52 7.78
CA TYR A 82 -7.24 7.37 6.60
C TYR A 82 -7.49 8.82 7.03
N PRO A 83 -6.59 9.76 6.70
CA PRO A 83 -6.84 11.17 6.98
C PRO A 83 -8.08 11.63 6.17
N PRO A 84 -8.97 12.44 6.77
CA PRO A 84 -10.14 12.96 6.05
C PRO A 84 -9.74 13.88 4.89
N ASP A 85 -8.57 14.50 4.99
CA ASP A 85 -7.99 15.37 3.97
C ASP A 85 -6.48 15.08 3.83
N PRO A 86 -6.03 14.48 2.71
CA PRO A 86 -4.62 14.18 2.46
C PRO A 86 -3.70 15.41 2.41
N SER A 87 -4.25 16.62 2.18
CA SER A 87 -3.46 17.86 2.15
C SER A 87 -2.91 18.24 3.54
N GLN A 88 -3.48 17.67 4.61
CA GLN A 88 -3.03 17.86 5.98
C GLN A 88 -1.76 17.08 6.33
N LEU A 89 -1.40 16.07 5.51
CA LEU A 89 -0.15 15.35 5.68
C LEU A 89 1.02 16.27 5.38
N THR A 90 2.04 16.25 6.22
CA THR A 90 3.21 17.12 6.11
C THR A 90 4.26 16.53 5.18
N GLU A 91 4.43 15.20 5.22
CA GLU A 91 5.48 14.51 4.48
C GLU A 91 4.97 13.86 3.19
N ASP A 92 5.69 14.06 2.09
CA ASP A 92 5.37 13.41 0.81
C ASP A 92 5.50 11.89 0.89
N ILE A 93 6.39 11.37 1.74
CA ILE A 93 6.53 9.93 1.96
C ILE A 93 5.28 9.32 2.60
N THR A 94 4.61 10.06 3.48
CA THR A 94 3.33 9.64 4.09
C THR A 94 2.24 9.57 3.05
N ARG A 95 2.14 10.61 2.20
CA ARG A 95 1.19 10.65 1.07
C ARG A 95 1.45 9.51 0.10
N TYR A 96 2.71 9.24 -0.21
CA TYR A 96 3.12 8.12 -1.05
C TYR A 96 2.60 6.79 -0.51
N TYR A 97 2.87 6.45 0.76
CA TYR A 97 2.37 5.19 1.35
C TYR A 97 0.85 5.12 1.42
N LEU A 98 0.16 6.23 1.64
CA LEU A 98 -1.29 6.29 1.58
C LEU A 98 -1.80 5.97 0.16
N CYS A 99 -1.18 6.55 -0.88
CA CYS A 99 -1.50 6.25 -2.27
C CYS A 99 -1.29 4.77 -2.63
N LEU A 100 -0.20 4.17 -2.14
CA LEU A 100 0.04 2.73 -2.34
C LEU A 100 -1.07 1.88 -1.70
N GLN A 101 -1.48 2.21 -0.48
CA GLN A 101 -2.58 1.50 0.20
C GLN A 101 -3.91 1.67 -0.53
N LEU A 102 -4.24 2.89 -0.95
CA LEU A 102 -5.47 3.15 -1.72
C LEU A 102 -5.50 2.37 -3.03
N ARG A 103 -4.36 2.26 -3.73
CA ARG A 103 -4.25 1.44 -4.94
C ARG A 103 -4.55 -0.02 -4.66
N ASP A 104 -3.96 -0.60 -3.60
CA ASP A 104 -4.25 -1.98 -3.19
C ASP A 104 -5.72 -2.17 -2.79
N ASP A 105 -6.32 -1.22 -2.08
CA ASP A 105 -7.72 -1.30 -1.68
C ASP A 105 -8.66 -1.24 -2.90
N ILE A 106 -8.34 -0.42 -3.91
CA ILE A 106 -9.09 -0.35 -5.17
C ILE A 106 -8.96 -1.67 -5.93
N LEU A 107 -7.74 -2.17 -6.12
CA LEU A 107 -7.46 -3.38 -6.89
C LEU A 107 -7.97 -4.66 -6.23
N SER A 108 -7.98 -4.71 -4.89
CA SER A 108 -8.58 -5.81 -4.13
C SER A 108 -10.10 -5.72 -4.04
N GLY A 109 -10.71 -4.61 -4.49
CA GLY A 109 -12.15 -4.35 -4.39
C GLY A 109 -12.62 -3.96 -2.99
N ARG A 110 -11.71 -3.75 -2.04
CA ARG A 110 -12.03 -3.24 -0.69
C ARG A 110 -12.54 -1.80 -0.72
N LEU A 111 -12.06 -1.01 -1.67
CA LEU A 111 -12.52 0.35 -1.96
C LEU A 111 -13.25 0.38 -3.31
N PRO A 112 -14.58 0.23 -3.33
CA PRO A 112 -15.36 0.30 -4.56
C PRO A 112 -15.24 1.70 -5.18
N CYS A 113 -14.90 1.75 -6.47
CA CYS A 113 -14.82 2.98 -7.24
C CYS A 113 -15.74 2.92 -8.47
N SER A 114 -16.24 4.07 -8.89
CA SER A 114 -16.97 4.18 -10.16
C SER A 114 -16.02 3.98 -11.35
N PHE A 115 -16.56 3.68 -12.54
CA PHE A 115 -15.76 3.64 -13.78
C PHE A 115 -14.97 4.94 -13.99
N VAL A 116 -15.61 6.08 -13.79
CA VAL A 116 -14.99 7.41 -13.94
C VAL A 116 -13.84 7.59 -12.94
N THR A 117 -14.03 7.15 -11.70
CA THR A 117 -13.00 7.23 -10.67
C THR A 117 -11.80 6.34 -11.00
N HIS A 118 -12.01 5.11 -11.47
CA HIS A 118 -10.92 4.24 -11.92
C HIS A 118 -10.15 4.86 -13.09
N ALA A 119 -10.85 5.42 -14.08
CA ALA A 119 -10.21 6.05 -15.23
C ALA A 119 -9.36 7.27 -14.80
N LEU A 120 -9.91 8.11 -13.93
CA LEU A 120 -9.22 9.29 -13.42
C LEU A 120 -7.96 8.90 -12.63
N LEU A 121 -8.09 8.03 -11.63
CA LEU A 121 -6.95 7.59 -10.82
C LEU A 121 -5.91 6.83 -11.65
N GLY A 122 -6.36 6.00 -12.59
CA GLY A 122 -5.48 5.30 -13.52
C GLY A 122 -4.66 6.27 -14.39
N SER A 123 -5.30 7.34 -14.88
CA SER A 123 -4.60 8.36 -15.68
C SER A 123 -3.53 9.11 -14.89
N TYR A 124 -3.77 9.42 -13.61
CA TYR A 124 -2.73 10.01 -12.74
C TYR A 124 -1.62 9.03 -12.40
N ALA A 125 -1.93 7.74 -12.23
CA ALA A 125 -0.91 6.71 -12.04
C ALA A 125 -0.01 6.60 -13.27
N ILE A 126 -0.59 6.63 -14.48
CA ILE A 126 0.19 6.64 -15.73
C ILE A 126 1.06 7.89 -15.84
N GLN A 127 0.52 9.07 -15.55
CA GLN A 127 1.29 10.32 -15.53
C GLN A 127 2.49 10.24 -14.59
N ALA A 128 2.31 9.64 -13.40
CA ALA A 128 3.38 9.51 -12.42
C ALA A 128 4.47 8.50 -12.84
N GLU A 129 4.10 7.44 -13.56
CA GLU A 129 5.01 6.37 -13.97
C GLU A 129 5.72 6.65 -15.30
N LEU A 130 5.01 7.24 -16.27
CA LEU A 130 5.50 7.45 -17.64
C LEU A 130 5.85 8.93 -17.94
N GLY A 131 5.43 9.87 -17.09
CA GLY A 131 5.55 11.29 -17.38
C GLY A 131 4.50 11.75 -18.39
N ASP A 132 4.79 12.85 -19.11
CA ASP A 132 3.86 13.41 -20.08
C ASP A 132 3.66 12.50 -21.29
N TYR A 133 2.48 12.59 -21.90
CA TYR A 133 2.20 11.86 -23.13
C TYR A 133 3.06 12.34 -24.30
N ASP A 134 3.94 11.46 -24.79
CA ASP A 134 4.64 11.57 -26.08
C ASP A 134 4.05 10.62 -27.14
N LEU A 135 3.85 11.10 -28.37
CA LEU A 135 3.34 10.32 -29.50
C LEU A 135 4.33 9.26 -30.02
N ASP A 136 5.63 9.53 -29.90
CA ASP A 136 6.68 8.65 -30.43
C ASP A 136 6.93 7.45 -29.49
N ASP A 137 6.74 7.65 -28.18
CA ASP A 137 6.96 6.63 -27.15
C ASP A 137 5.70 5.84 -26.79
N HIS A 138 4.51 6.44 -26.92
CA HIS A 138 3.25 5.83 -26.49
C HIS A 138 2.42 5.31 -27.67
N GLY A 139 2.55 4.00 -27.92
CA GLY A 139 1.75 3.24 -28.88
C GLY A 139 0.25 3.15 -28.53
N SER A 140 -0.51 2.28 -29.20
CA SER A 140 -1.96 2.20 -29.01
C SER A 140 -2.42 1.55 -27.70
N ASP A 141 -1.53 0.86 -26.98
CA ASP A 141 -1.82 -0.04 -25.87
C ASP A 141 -0.79 0.07 -24.74
N TYR A 142 -0.08 1.21 -24.65
CA TYR A 142 1.01 1.43 -23.69
C TYR A 142 0.61 1.32 -22.21
N VAL A 143 -0.69 1.30 -21.91
CA VAL A 143 -1.23 1.13 -20.55
C VAL A 143 -1.64 -0.31 -20.22
N GLY A 144 -1.52 -1.26 -21.16
CA GLY A 144 -2.06 -2.63 -21.02
C GLY A 144 -1.43 -3.46 -19.90
N ASP A 145 -0.16 -3.17 -19.54
CA ASP A 145 0.54 -3.84 -18.44
C ASP A 145 0.14 -3.29 -17.06
N PHE A 146 -0.59 -2.17 -17.00
CA PHE A 146 -1.02 -1.55 -15.77
C PHE A 146 -2.38 -2.08 -15.32
N ARG A 147 -2.54 -2.20 -14.00
CA ARG A 147 -3.83 -2.55 -13.37
C ARG A 147 -4.41 -1.33 -12.67
N PHE A 148 -5.63 -0.97 -13.06
CA PHE A 148 -6.38 0.16 -12.53
C PHE A 148 -7.65 -0.23 -11.77
N ALA A 149 -8.22 -1.40 -12.08
CA ALA A 149 -9.45 -1.90 -11.47
C ALA A 149 -9.43 -3.43 -11.33
N PRO A 150 -10.22 -4.02 -10.41
CA PRO A 150 -10.34 -5.48 -10.27
C PRO A 150 -10.83 -6.17 -11.56
N ASN A 151 -11.77 -5.52 -12.26
CA ASN A 151 -12.38 -6.02 -13.49
C ASN A 151 -12.05 -5.07 -14.65
N GLN A 152 -10.77 -4.92 -14.98
CA GLN A 152 -10.31 -4.02 -16.02
C GLN A 152 -10.86 -4.43 -17.40
N THR A 153 -11.36 -3.45 -18.15
CA THR A 153 -11.84 -3.60 -19.52
C THR A 153 -11.02 -2.74 -20.46
N ARG A 154 -11.05 -3.06 -21.76
CA ARG A 154 -10.40 -2.24 -22.79
C ARG A 154 -10.97 -0.82 -22.86
N GLU A 155 -12.28 -0.67 -22.64
CA GLU A 155 -12.94 0.64 -22.55
C GLU A 155 -12.34 1.50 -21.42
N LEU A 156 -11.99 0.89 -20.29
CA LEU A 156 -11.32 1.59 -19.19
C LEU A 156 -9.92 2.05 -19.59
N GLU A 157 -9.13 1.19 -20.24
CA GLU A 157 -7.78 1.52 -20.72
C GLU A 157 -7.81 2.67 -21.73
N GLU A 158 -8.74 2.65 -22.69
CA GLU A 158 -8.96 3.72 -23.66
C GLU A 158 -9.29 5.04 -22.94
N ARG A 159 -10.18 5.00 -21.92
CA ARG A 159 -10.53 6.19 -21.15
C ARG A 159 -9.35 6.73 -20.33
N VAL A 160 -8.51 5.86 -19.78
CA VAL A 160 -7.28 6.25 -19.07
C VAL A 160 -6.31 6.97 -20.02
N MET A 161 -6.08 6.42 -21.21
CA MET A 161 -5.21 7.04 -22.22
C MET A 161 -5.75 8.40 -22.68
N ASP A 162 -7.05 8.51 -22.90
CA ASP A 162 -7.69 9.78 -23.27
C ASP A 162 -7.47 10.87 -22.23
N LEU A 163 -7.54 10.53 -20.94
CA LEU A 163 -7.28 11.47 -19.85
C LEU A 163 -5.80 11.81 -19.73
N HIS A 164 -4.91 10.81 -19.85
CA HIS A 164 -3.46 11.02 -19.78
C HIS A 164 -2.96 12.05 -20.79
N ARG A 165 -3.49 12.00 -22.03
CA ARG A 165 -3.17 12.97 -23.10
C ARG A 165 -3.52 14.43 -22.77
N THR A 166 -4.33 14.68 -21.74
CA THR A 166 -4.74 16.04 -21.35
C THR A 166 -3.82 16.67 -20.31
N TYR A 167 -2.94 15.89 -19.69
CA TYR A 167 -1.98 16.35 -18.70
C TYR A 167 -0.71 16.88 -19.38
N LYS A 168 0.00 17.77 -18.68
CA LYS A 168 1.23 18.44 -19.09
C LYS A 168 2.13 18.62 -17.87
#